data_AF-A0A930Y0M9-F1
#
_entry.id   AF-A0A930Y0M9-F1
#
_cell.length_a   1.000
_cell.length_b   1.000
_cell.length_c   1.000
_cell.angle_alpha   90.00
_cell.angle_beta   90.00
_cell.angle_gamma   90.00
#
_symmetry.space_group_name_H-M   'P 1'
#
loop_
_entity.id
_entity.type
_entity.pdbx_description
1 polymer ?
#
loop_
_entity_poly.entity_id
_entity_poly.type
_entity_poly.pdbx_seq_one_letter_code
_entity_poly.pdbx_strand_id
1 'polypeptide(L)'
;MILTEADFDAIQSHWVINTVSADDRRLVFDLIKERSASAVGCGVGFESRRGNEMSVEKEIEERKITFVALIHEAAAYDGLDALIRPDHADDPLARQSAAASHRAFEIRRLDKMSRDASERIFDTLKLSALAHISSREPDLQRWFEENPSAIKIPSVANAPWDRRLLYRLFDCWIRLLRTKDDRNNLDYVKKTIAGLRKEQQYHEKVFLAKISRPRIRKTVQRLISFYYWIEATETFAEYMHLGEPPTILDDLNRSFQSGIDAATEPNDFEHQMTLHYLRAMSAILVMNSSW
;
A
#
# COMPACT_ATOMS: atom_id res chain seq x y z
N MET A 1 -0.08 -17.43 5.60
CA MET A 1 -0.35 -18.44 4.54
C MET A 1 0.98 -18.88 3.92
N ILE A 2 1.23 -20.18 3.75
CA ILE A 2 2.47 -20.67 3.13
C ILE A 2 2.21 -20.88 1.63
N LEU A 3 2.96 -20.16 0.80
CA LEU A 3 2.91 -20.26 -0.66
C LEU A 3 3.78 -21.42 -1.15
N THR A 4 3.29 -22.16 -2.12
CA THR A 4 3.92 -23.32 -2.76
C THR A 4 4.26 -23.01 -4.22
N GLU A 5 5.08 -23.84 -4.84
CA GLU A 5 5.40 -23.73 -6.27
C GLU A 5 4.14 -23.81 -7.14
N ALA A 6 3.18 -24.65 -6.75
CA ALA A 6 1.89 -24.77 -7.43
C ALA A 6 1.09 -23.46 -7.45
N ASP A 7 1.20 -22.61 -6.42
CA ASP A 7 0.51 -21.31 -6.40
C ASP A 7 1.12 -20.33 -7.41
N PHE A 8 2.44 -20.37 -7.57
CA PHE A 8 3.15 -19.56 -8.57
C PHE A 8 2.88 -20.05 -10.00
N ASP A 9 2.74 -21.36 -10.19
CA ASP A 9 2.35 -21.96 -11.47
C ASP A 9 0.91 -21.60 -11.83
N ALA A 10 -0.01 -21.65 -10.85
CA ALA A 10 -1.41 -21.26 -11.04
C ALA A 10 -1.53 -19.80 -11.53
N ILE A 11 -0.71 -18.88 -11.01
CA ILE A 11 -0.65 -17.50 -11.47
C ILE A 11 -0.23 -17.34 -12.92
N GLN A 12 0.64 -18.22 -13.44
CA GLN A 12 1.05 -18.12 -14.84
C GLN A 12 -0.12 -18.32 -15.81
N SER A 13 -1.20 -18.95 -15.34
CA SER A 13 -2.45 -19.12 -16.11
C SER A 13 -3.45 -17.96 -15.96
N HIS A 14 -3.19 -16.99 -15.07
CA HIS A 14 -4.09 -15.87 -14.81
C HIS A 14 -4.25 -14.99 -16.06
N TRP A 15 -5.48 -14.56 -16.34
CA TRP A 15 -5.83 -13.86 -17.57
C TRP A 15 -5.04 -12.56 -17.76
N VAL A 16 -4.84 -11.78 -16.69
CA VAL A 16 -4.04 -10.54 -16.74
C VAL A 16 -2.57 -10.83 -17.01
N ILE A 17 -2.02 -11.89 -16.41
CA ILE A 17 -0.60 -12.26 -16.57
C ILE A 17 -0.31 -12.66 -18.02
N ASN A 18 -1.27 -13.33 -18.67
CA ASN A 18 -1.18 -13.74 -20.07
C ASN A 18 -1.17 -12.58 -21.09
N THR A 19 -1.41 -11.34 -20.65
CA THR A 19 -1.26 -10.16 -21.52
C THR A 19 0.21 -9.81 -21.81
N VAL A 20 1.14 -10.31 -21.00
CA VAL A 20 2.59 -10.17 -21.18
C VAL A 20 3.16 -11.49 -21.69
N SER A 21 4.12 -11.45 -22.61
CA SER A 21 4.78 -12.66 -23.10
C SER A 21 5.56 -13.37 -21.97
N ALA A 22 5.65 -14.70 -22.03
CA ALA A 22 6.41 -15.48 -21.05
C ALA A 22 7.90 -15.08 -21.03
N ASP A 23 8.45 -14.72 -22.18
CA ASP A 23 9.85 -14.29 -22.32
C ASP A 23 10.10 -12.93 -21.65
N ASP A 24 9.19 -11.97 -21.81
CA ASP A 24 9.29 -10.68 -21.11
C ASP A 24 9.17 -10.85 -19.59
N ARG A 25 8.30 -11.74 -19.12
CA ARG A 25 8.17 -12.05 -17.68
C ARG A 25 9.48 -12.65 -17.15
N ARG A 26 10.05 -13.64 -17.84
CA ARG A 26 11.32 -14.28 -17.47
C ARG A 26 12.45 -13.27 -17.42
N LEU A 27 12.58 -12.44 -18.46
CA LEU A 27 13.58 -11.37 -18.54
C LEU A 27 13.49 -10.44 -17.32
N VAL A 28 12.30 -9.97 -16.97
CA VAL A 28 12.10 -9.10 -15.80
C VAL A 28 12.51 -9.79 -14.51
N PHE A 29 12.14 -11.06 -14.31
CA PHE A 29 12.55 -11.79 -13.09
C PHE A 29 14.04 -12.05 -13.01
N ASP A 30 14.72 -12.29 -14.13
CA ASP A 30 16.18 -12.46 -14.15
C ASP A 30 16.90 -11.14 -13.84
N LEU A 31 16.42 -10.02 -14.39
CA LEU A 31 16.91 -8.67 -14.04
C LEU A 31 16.72 -8.36 -12.55
N ILE A 32 15.59 -8.74 -11.96
CA ILE A 32 15.31 -8.53 -10.54
C ILE A 32 16.23 -9.37 -9.64
N LYS A 33 16.49 -10.63 -10.02
CA LYS A 33 17.45 -11.48 -9.31
C LYS A 33 18.84 -10.87 -9.34
N GLU A 34 19.30 -10.39 -10.50
CA GLU A 34 20.60 -9.73 -10.65
C GLU A 34 20.69 -8.46 -9.80
N ARG A 35 19.66 -7.60 -9.84
CA ARG A 35 19.59 -6.37 -9.03
C ARG A 35 19.58 -6.68 -7.53
N SER A 36 18.82 -7.70 -7.12
CA SER A 36 18.72 -8.13 -5.71
C SER A 36 20.05 -8.71 -5.21
N ALA A 37 20.72 -9.55 -6.01
CA ALA A 37 22.03 -10.10 -5.66
C ALA A 37 23.10 -8.99 -5.53
N SER A 38 23.06 -8.03 -6.45
CA SER A 38 23.96 -6.87 -6.44
C SER A 38 23.74 -5.97 -5.22
N ALA A 39 22.50 -5.81 -4.77
CA ALA A 39 22.16 -5.06 -3.55
C ALA A 39 22.69 -5.74 -2.27
N VAL A 40 22.63 -7.08 -2.20
CA VAL A 40 23.15 -7.85 -1.05
C VAL A 40 24.69 -7.87 -1.01
N GLY A 41 25.35 -7.87 -2.18
CA GLY A 41 26.81 -7.82 -2.29
C GLY A 41 27.44 -6.46 -1.99
N CYS A 42 26.68 -5.36 -2.10
CA CYS A 42 27.17 -4.01 -1.91
C CYS A 42 26.51 -3.35 -0.68
N GLY A 43 27.08 -3.55 0.51
CA GLY A 43 26.76 -2.78 1.72
C GLY A 43 27.17 -1.29 1.67
N VAL A 44 27.27 -0.69 0.49
CA VAL A 44 27.69 0.70 0.29
C VAL A 44 26.86 1.31 -0.84
N GLY A 45 26.28 2.48 -0.56
CA GLY A 45 25.32 3.18 -1.41
C GLY A 45 25.69 3.15 -2.89
N PHE A 46 24.78 2.62 -3.70
CA PHE A 46 24.76 2.87 -5.12
C PHE A 46 24.21 4.29 -5.34
N GLU A 47 25.01 5.30 -4.96
CA GLU A 47 24.92 6.59 -5.64
C GLU A 47 25.29 6.31 -7.10
N SER A 48 24.23 6.11 -7.89
CA SER A 48 24.31 5.93 -9.33
C SER A 48 25.22 7.02 -9.89
N ARG A 49 26.41 6.61 -10.36
CA ARG A 49 27.34 7.50 -11.06
C ARG A 49 26.56 8.22 -12.16
N ARG A 50 26.53 9.55 -12.03
CA ARG A 50 26.08 10.50 -13.05
C ARG A 50 26.63 10.13 -14.43
N GLY A 51 25.69 9.89 -15.35
CA GLY A 51 25.81 10.02 -16.79
C GLY A 51 24.41 10.30 -17.31
N ASN A 52 24.12 11.56 -17.60
CA ASN A 52 22.84 12.05 -18.11
C ASN A 52 22.65 11.53 -19.54
N GLU A 53 22.03 10.37 -19.69
CA GLU A 53 21.21 9.91 -20.83
C GLU A 53 20.90 8.42 -20.57
N MET A 54 19.65 8.12 -20.27
CA MET A 54 19.20 6.73 -20.20
C MET A 54 19.19 6.20 -21.64
N SER A 55 19.90 5.11 -21.93
CA SER A 55 19.81 4.50 -23.25
C SER A 55 18.35 4.11 -23.54
N VAL A 56 17.96 4.15 -24.81
CA VAL A 56 16.61 3.76 -25.24
C VAL A 56 16.28 2.33 -24.77
N GLU A 57 17.27 1.44 -24.79
CA GLU A 57 17.16 0.06 -24.30
C GLU A 57 16.82 0.02 -22.81
N LYS A 58 17.53 0.78 -21.98
CA LYS A 58 17.28 0.84 -20.54
C LYS A 58 15.92 1.46 -20.23
N GLU A 59 15.48 2.44 -21.00
CA GLU A 59 14.13 3.00 -20.87
C GLU A 59 13.04 1.95 -21.19
N ILE A 60 13.23 1.16 -22.24
CA ILE A 60 12.33 0.06 -22.59
C ILE A 60 12.31 -0.99 -21.48
N GLU A 61 13.46 -1.36 -20.92
CA GLU A 61 13.56 -2.29 -19.80
C GLU A 61 12.81 -1.79 -18.56
N GLU A 62 13.04 -0.54 -18.14
CA GLU A 62 12.33 0.03 -16.98
C GLU A 62 10.80 0.06 -17.21
N ARG A 63 10.35 0.40 -18.43
CA ARG A 63 8.93 0.34 -18.79
C ARG A 63 8.37 -1.09 -18.71
N LYS A 64 9.13 -2.10 -19.15
CA LYS A 64 8.74 -3.52 -19.03
C LYS A 64 8.65 -3.95 -17.57
N ILE A 65 9.62 -3.57 -16.74
CA ILE A 65 9.62 -3.86 -15.30
C ILE A 65 8.35 -3.26 -14.65
N THR A 66 8.10 -1.97 -14.90
CA THR A 66 6.89 -1.29 -14.37
C THR A 66 5.61 -1.97 -14.85
N PHE A 67 5.54 -2.35 -16.13
CA PHE A 67 4.35 -3.00 -16.69
C PHE A 67 4.13 -4.39 -16.09
N VAL A 68 5.18 -5.21 -15.96
CA VAL A 68 5.08 -6.53 -15.32
C VAL A 68 4.69 -6.40 -13.84
N ALA A 69 5.19 -5.39 -13.13
CA ALA A 69 4.77 -5.10 -11.76
C ALA A 69 3.27 -4.80 -11.69
N LEU A 70 2.78 -3.89 -12.54
CA LEU A 70 1.37 -3.51 -12.61
C LEU A 70 0.46 -4.70 -12.93
N ILE A 71 0.90 -5.60 -13.81
CA ILE A 71 0.16 -6.79 -14.19
C ILE A 71 0.04 -7.78 -13.02
N HIS A 72 1.07 -7.92 -12.20
CA HIS A 72 0.98 -8.72 -10.97
C HIS A 72 0.14 -8.03 -9.89
N GLU A 73 0.18 -6.70 -9.78
CA GLU A 73 -0.72 -5.94 -8.89
C GLU A 73 -2.19 -6.09 -9.31
N ALA A 74 -2.48 -6.09 -10.61
CA ALA A 74 -3.82 -6.34 -11.12
C ALA A 74 -4.27 -7.79 -10.88
N ALA A 75 -3.38 -8.77 -11.07
CA ALA A 75 -3.68 -10.17 -10.72
C ALA A 75 -3.90 -10.37 -9.21
N ALA A 76 -3.16 -9.64 -8.37
CA ALA A 76 -3.38 -9.66 -6.93
C ALA A 76 -4.74 -9.07 -6.55
N TYR A 77 -5.13 -7.98 -7.22
CA TYR A 77 -6.39 -7.29 -6.99
C TYR A 77 -7.62 -8.21 -7.10
N ASP A 78 -7.64 -9.09 -8.11
CA ASP A 78 -8.77 -10.00 -8.40
C ASP A 78 -9.15 -10.92 -7.23
N GLY A 79 -8.21 -11.24 -6.34
CA GLY A 79 -8.45 -12.12 -5.17
C GLY A 79 -8.41 -11.41 -3.81
N LEU A 80 -8.37 -10.08 -3.75
CA LEU A 80 -8.31 -9.35 -2.47
C LEU A 80 -9.52 -9.61 -1.57
N ASP A 81 -10.71 -9.80 -2.15
CA ASP A 81 -11.92 -10.12 -1.38
C ASP A 81 -11.86 -11.52 -0.74
N ALA A 82 -11.20 -12.47 -1.40
CA ALA A 82 -11.02 -13.82 -0.86
C ALA A 82 -10.10 -13.81 0.38
N LEU A 83 -9.11 -12.91 0.41
CA LEU A 83 -8.19 -12.76 1.54
C LEU A 83 -8.84 -12.26 2.84
N ILE A 84 -10.04 -11.69 2.78
CA ILE A 84 -10.73 -11.15 3.97
C ILE A 84 -11.56 -12.26 4.66
N ARG A 85 -11.77 -13.41 3.99
CA ARG A 85 -12.59 -14.50 4.52
C ARG A 85 -11.83 -15.29 5.60
N PRO A 86 -12.52 -15.80 6.64
CA PRO A 86 -11.86 -16.59 7.70
C PRO A 86 -11.13 -17.85 7.19
N ASP A 87 -11.61 -18.47 6.11
CA ASP A 87 -11.08 -19.68 5.48
C ASP A 87 -10.13 -19.41 4.29
N HIS A 88 -9.63 -18.18 4.16
CA HIS A 88 -8.81 -17.75 3.02
C HIS A 88 -7.56 -18.60 2.75
N ALA A 89 -7.04 -19.35 3.74
CA ALA A 89 -5.83 -20.16 3.55
C ALA A 89 -6.00 -21.28 2.52
N ASP A 90 -7.23 -21.80 2.38
CA ASP A 90 -7.60 -22.88 1.45
C ASP A 90 -8.31 -22.36 0.19
N ASP A 91 -8.64 -21.06 0.12
CA ASP A 91 -9.30 -20.45 -1.03
C ASP A 91 -8.29 -20.25 -2.19
N PRO A 92 -8.51 -20.86 -3.37
CA PRO A 92 -7.61 -20.72 -4.51
C PRO A 92 -7.39 -19.28 -4.97
N LEU A 93 -8.40 -18.40 -4.86
CA LEU A 93 -8.29 -16.98 -5.23
C LEU A 93 -7.44 -16.21 -4.22
N ALA A 94 -7.56 -16.53 -2.93
CA ALA A 94 -6.72 -15.93 -1.90
C ALA A 94 -5.25 -16.34 -2.08
N ARG A 95 -4.98 -17.63 -2.35
CA ARG A 95 -3.63 -18.13 -2.65
C ARG A 95 -3.04 -17.49 -3.90
N GLN A 96 -3.84 -17.37 -4.96
CA GLN A 96 -3.47 -16.66 -6.19
C GLN A 96 -3.18 -15.18 -5.91
N SER A 97 -4.02 -14.48 -5.15
CA SER A 97 -3.79 -13.07 -4.80
C SER A 97 -2.49 -12.88 -4.02
N ALA A 98 -2.18 -13.78 -3.10
CA ALA A 98 -0.96 -13.69 -2.31
C ALA A 98 0.30 -14.02 -3.10
N ALA A 99 0.26 -15.02 -3.98
CA ALA A 99 1.39 -15.29 -4.87
C ALA A 99 1.59 -14.16 -5.91
N ALA A 100 0.53 -13.46 -6.31
CA ALA A 100 0.63 -12.31 -7.21
C ALA A 100 1.19 -11.10 -6.46
N SER A 101 0.74 -10.89 -5.22
CA SER A 101 1.28 -9.90 -4.31
C SER A 101 2.76 -10.11 -4.03
N HIS A 102 3.17 -11.37 -3.89
CA HIS A 102 4.58 -11.75 -3.72
C HIS A 102 5.43 -11.29 -4.90
N ARG A 103 5.01 -11.62 -6.13
CA ARG A 103 5.73 -11.19 -7.34
C ARG A 103 5.74 -9.68 -7.51
N ALA A 104 4.60 -9.01 -7.29
CA ALA A 104 4.52 -7.56 -7.33
C ALA A 104 5.47 -6.91 -6.31
N PHE A 105 5.52 -7.41 -5.07
CA PHE A 105 6.44 -6.93 -4.04
C PHE A 105 7.91 -7.11 -4.45
N GLU A 106 8.29 -8.29 -4.98
CA GLU A 106 9.67 -8.55 -5.45
C GLU A 106 10.13 -7.55 -6.50
N ILE A 107 9.24 -7.15 -7.40
CA ILE A 107 9.52 -6.17 -8.45
C ILE A 107 9.55 -4.75 -7.84
N ARG A 108 8.47 -4.34 -7.17
CA ARG A 108 8.25 -2.97 -6.70
C ARG A 108 9.24 -2.49 -5.65
N ARG A 109 9.78 -3.38 -4.81
CA ARG A 109 10.78 -2.98 -3.81
C ARG A 109 12.08 -2.45 -4.43
N LEU A 110 12.33 -2.72 -5.71
CA LEU A 110 13.49 -2.24 -6.46
C LEU A 110 13.21 -0.96 -7.26
N ASP A 111 11.95 -0.51 -7.34
CA ASP A 111 11.58 0.70 -8.08
C ASP A 111 12.13 1.95 -7.38
N LYS A 112 12.44 2.97 -8.18
CA LYS A 112 12.79 4.28 -7.66
C LYS A 112 11.53 4.95 -7.10
N MET A 113 11.62 5.42 -5.87
CA MET A 113 10.52 6.14 -5.23
C MET A 113 10.17 7.43 -5.98
N SER A 114 8.86 7.72 -6.07
CA SER A 114 8.39 8.99 -6.62
C SER A 114 8.93 10.18 -5.82
N ARG A 115 9.19 11.27 -6.53
CA ARG A 115 9.55 12.56 -5.93
C ARG A 115 8.32 13.31 -5.44
N ASP A 116 7.13 13.01 -5.97
CA ASP A 116 5.89 13.56 -5.43
C ASP A 116 5.58 12.90 -4.09
N ALA A 117 5.26 13.72 -3.09
CA ALA A 117 5.03 13.23 -1.74
C ALA A 117 3.79 12.33 -1.64
N SER A 118 2.75 12.60 -2.44
CA SER A 118 1.47 11.87 -2.40
C SER A 118 1.61 10.52 -3.08
N GLU A 119 2.18 10.49 -4.30
CA GLU A 119 2.46 9.25 -5.03
C GLU A 119 3.36 8.33 -4.21
N ARG A 120 4.46 8.86 -3.65
CA ARG A 120 5.36 8.09 -2.78
C ARG A 120 4.63 7.49 -1.58
N ILE A 121 3.67 8.21 -0.99
CA ILE A 121 2.87 7.68 0.13
C ILE A 121 2.03 6.49 -0.31
N PHE A 122 1.29 6.63 -1.42
CA PHE A 122 0.47 5.55 -1.94
C PHE A 122 1.31 4.34 -2.36
N ASP A 123 2.44 4.56 -3.03
CA ASP A 123 3.37 3.50 -3.41
C ASP A 123 3.95 2.77 -2.19
N THR A 124 4.35 3.51 -1.16
CA THR A 124 4.87 2.91 0.08
C THR A 124 3.80 2.09 0.80
N LEU A 125 2.56 2.57 0.86
CA LEU A 125 1.44 1.85 1.48
C LEU A 125 1.03 0.61 0.69
N LYS A 126 0.96 0.69 -0.64
CA LYS A 126 0.72 -0.47 -1.52
C LYS A 126 1.84 -1.50 -1.36
N LEU A 127 3.11 -1.08 -1.41
CA LEU A 127 4.25 -1.97 -1.20
C LEU A 127 4.17 -2.69 0.16
N SER A 128 3.78 -1.96 1.21
CA SER A 128 3.57 -2.53 2.54
C SER A 128 2.48 -3.60 2.53
N ALA A 129 1.33 -3.29 1.93
CA ALA A 129 0.23 -4.24 1.82
C ALA A 129 0.61 -5.51 1.03
N LEU A 130 1.30 -5.36 -0.10
CA LEU A 130 1.80 -6.49 -0.90
C LEU A 130 2.72 -7.40 -0.08
N ALA A 131 3.61 -6.81 0.74
CA ALA A 131 4.50 -7.55 1.61
C ALA A 131 3.73 -8.35 2.67
N HIS A 132 2.76 -7.73 3.34
CA HIS A 132 1.96 -8.40 4.37
C HIS A 132 1.07 -9.50 3.79
N ILE A 133 0.42 -9.25 2.65
CA ILE A 133 -0.41 -10.24 1.96
C ILE A 133 0.41 -11.48 1.58
N SER A 134 1.68 -11.29 1.21
CA SER A 134 2.59 -12.37 0.81
C SER A 134 3.48 -12.91 1.95
N SER A 135 3.24 -12.50 3.20
CA SER A 135 4.04 -12.91 4.37
C SER A 135 5.56 -12.60 4.22
N ARG A 136 5.87 -11.41 3.71
CA ARG A 136 7.23 -10.86 3.49
C ARG A 136 7.53 -9.65 4.39
N GLU A 137 6.92 -9.59 5.57
CA GLU A 137 7.14 -8.53 6.55
C GLU A 137 8.62 -8.31 6.90
N PRO A 138 9.45 -9.35 7.09
CA PRO A 138 10.87 -9.14 7.38
C PRO A 138 11.61 -8.39 6.27
N ASP A 139 11.27 -8.67 5.01
CA ASP A 139 11.85 -7.98 3.86
C ASP A 139 11.37 -6.53 3.79
N LEU A 140 10.11 -6.26 4.12
CA LEU A 140 9.57 -4.90 4.21
C LEU A 140 10.29 -4.07 5.28
N GLN A 141 10.53 -4.65 6.46
CA GLN A 141 11.24 -3.95 7.54
C GLN A 141 12.67 -3.61 7.12
N ARG A 142 13.39 -4.55 6.50
CA ARG A 142 14.72 -4.28 5.93
C ARG A 142 14.64 -3.18 4.87
N TRP A 143 13.65 -3.23 3.99
CA TRP A 143 13.45 -2.22 2.96
C TRP A 143 13.20 -0.82 3.55
N PHE A 144 12.45 -0.71 4.65
CA PHE A 144 12.27 0.57 5.36
C PHE A 144 13.58 1.12 5.93
N GLU A 145 14.47 0.26 6.44
CA GLU A 145 15.79 0.64 6.96
C GLU A 145 16.72 1.13 5.82
N GLU A 146 16.68 0.45 4.68
CA GLU A 146 17.46 0.80 3.48
C GLU A 146 16.91 2.06 2.77
N ASN A 147 15.61 2.35 2.91
CA ASN A 147 14.91 3.43 2.22
C ASN A 147 14.24 4.43 3.19
N PRO A 148 15.00 5.11 4.07
CA PRO A 148 14.43 6.03 5.06
C PRO A 148 13.71 7.23 4.42
N SER A 149 14.05 7.56 3.18
CA SER A 149 13.37 8.61 2.42
C SER A 149 11.95 8.23 1.99
N ALA A 150 11.63 6.93 1.83
CA ALA A 150 10.29 6.47 1.46
C ALA A 150 9.30 6.72 2.61
N ILE A 151 9.71 6.41 3.83
CA ILE A 151 8.90 6.55 5.05
C ILE A 151 8.98 7.95 5.70
N LYS A 152 9.67 8.90 5.07
CA LYS A 152 9.79 10.27 5.60
C LYS A 152 8.44 10.99 5.51
N ILE A 153 7.88 11.31 6.68
CA ILE A 153 6.60 12.03 6.79
C ILE A 153 6.74 13.48 6.26
N PRO A 154 5.93 13.90 5.28
CA PRO A 154 5.93 15.28 4.82
C PRO A 154 5.41 16.27 5.87
N SER A 155 5.85 17.53 5.80
CA SER A 155 5.36 18.58 6.70
C SER A 155 3.92 19.00 6.35
N VAL A 156 3.10 19.18 7.39
CA VAL A 156 1.72 19.66 7.25
C VAL A 156 1.59 21.19 7.26
N ALA A 157 2.63 21.93 7.66
CA ALA A 157 2.53 23.37 7.99
C ALA A 157 1.79 24.20 6.94
N ASN A 158 2.08 23.98 5.65
CA ASN A 158 1.47 24.68 4.52
C ASN A 158 0.66 23.76 3.59
N ALA A 159 0.36 22.55 4.04
CA ALA A 159 -0.38 21.59 3.22
C ALA A 159 -1.88 21.92 3.21
N PRO A 160 -2.56 21.81 2.05
CA PRO A 160 -4.02 21.81 1.98
C PRO A 160 -4.62 20.66 2.78
N TRP A 161 -5.91 20.76 3.11
CA TRP A 161 -6.56 19.86 4.06
C TRP A 161 -6.50 18.38 3.63
N ASP A 162 -6.79 18.10 2.36
CA ASP A 162 -6.67 16.76 1.76
C ASP A 162 -5.26 16.16 1.92
N ARG A 163 -4.20 16.93 1.67
CA ARG A 163 -2.81 16.48 1.85
C ARG A 163 -2.45 16.32 3.32
N ARG A 164 -2.98 17.16 4.22
CA ARG A 164 -2.79 16.99 5.67
C ARG A 164 -3.35 15.65 6.13
N LEU A 165 -4.56 15.30 5.69
CA LEU A 165 -5.18 14.00 5.99
C LEU A 165 -4.28 12.86 5.51
N LEU A 166 -3.86 12.88 4.25
CA LEU A 166 -2.99 11.86 3.68
C LEU A 166 -1.66 11.72 4.45
N TYR A 167 -0.99 12.83 4.76
CA TYR A 167 0.31 12.81 5.44
C TYR A 167 0.21 12.27 6.87
N ARG A 168 -0.87 12.60 7.59
CA ARG A 168 -1.11 12.12 8.94
C ARG A 168 -1.53 10.65 8.96
N LEU A 169 -2.40 10.24 8.04
CA LEU A 169 -2.74 8.83 7.85
C LEU A 169 -1.50 8.00 7.53
N PHE A 170 -0.64 8.48 6.64
CA PHE A 170 0.61 7.81 6.33
C PHE A 170 1.50 7.63 7.57
N ASP A 171 1.67 8.67 8.40
CA ASP A 171 2.41 8.59 9.66
C ASP A 171 1.81 7.54 10.60
N CYS A 172 0.48 7.50 10.72
CA CYS A 172 -0.21 6.47 11.50
C CYS A 172 0.10 5.06 10.98
N TRP A 173 -0.04 4.81 9.67
CA TRP A 173 0.20 3.50 9.07
C TRP A 173 1.66 3.05 9.18
N ILE A 174 2.64 3.93 8.90
CA ILE A 174 4.05 3.57 9.06
C ILE A 174 4.36 3.18 10.51
N ARG A 175 3.76 3.85 11.50
CA ARG A 175 3.91 3.48 12.91
C ARG A 175 3.25 2.15 13.22
N LEU A 176 2.02 1.92 12.75
CA LEU A 176 1.32 0.65 12.94
C LEU A 176 2.12 -0.53 12.37
N LEU A 177 2.76 -0.35 11.20
CA LEU A 177 3.47 -1.41 10.49
C LEU A 177 4.89 -1.69 10.99
N ARG A 178 5.57 -0.72 11.60
CA ARG A 178 6.96 -0.90 12.09
C ARG A 178 7.06 -1.53 13.47
N THR A 179 5.93 -1.75 14.14
CA THR A 179 5.94 -2.00 15.57
C THR A 179 5.87 -3.50 15.90
N LYS A 180 6.96 -4.02 16.46
CA LYS A 180 6.87 -5.02 17.54
C LYS A 180 6.73 -4.25 18.86
N ASP A 181 5.53 -4.24 19.43
CA ASP A 181 5.20 -3.89 20.84
C ASP A 181 5.58 -2.50 21.41
N ASP A 182 5.58 -1.42 20.61
CA ASP A 182 5.69 -0.05 21.14
C ASP A 182 4.31 0.56 21.39
N ARG A 183 3.83 0.45 22.64
CA ARG A 183 2.61 1.11 23.13
C ARG A 183 2.59 2.61 22.82
N ASN A 184 3.75 3.28 22.74
CA ASN A 184 3.81 4.71 22.44
C ASN A 184 3.33 5.04 21.01
N ASN A 185 3.47 4.11 20.07
CA ASN A 185 3.00 4.31 18.69
C ASN A 185 1.46 4.29 18.62
N LEU A 186 0.80 3.41 19.38
CA LEU A 186 -0.66 3.33 19.42
C LEU A 186 -1.27 4.58 20.06
N ASP A 187 -0.70 5.06 21.16
CA ASP A 187 -1.08 6.33 21.79
C ASP A 187 -0.89 7.52 20.83
N TYR A 188 0.17 7.49 20.03
CA TYR A 188 0.42 8.51 19.02
C TYR A 188 -0.65 8.51 17.93
N VAL A 189 -1.06 7.33 17.43
CA VAL A 189 -2.12 7.20 16.43
C VAL A 189 -3.42 7.79 16.97
N LYS A 190 -3.85 7.40 18.18
CA LYS A 190 -5.05 7.93 18.83
C LYS A 190 -5.00 9.46 18.98
N LYS A 191 -3.87 10.01 19.45
CA LYS A 191 -3.67 11.46 19.57
C LYS A 191 -3.72 12.18 18.23
N THR A 192 -3.13 11.58 17.18
CA THR A 192 -3.12 12.16 15.83
C THR A 192 -4.53 12.23 15.25
N ILE A 193 -5.32 11.15 15.38
CA ILE A 193 -6.71 11.11 14.91
C ILE A 193 -7.59 12.11 15.68
N ALA A 194 -7.45 12.18 17.02
CA ALA A 194 -8.14 13.18 17.82
C ALA A 194 -7.76 14.63 17.41
N GLY A 195 -6.49 14.85 17.06
CA GLY A 195 -6.00 16.12 16.49
C GLY A 195 -6.64 16.45 15.15
N LEU A 196 -6.69 15.49 14.21
CA LEU A 196 -7.33 15.66 12.91
C LEU A 196 -8.80 16.05 13.02
N ARG A 197 -9.56 15.43 13.94
CA ARG A 197 -10.97 15.77 14.18
C ARG A 197 -11.16 17.21 14.68
N LYS A 198 -10.24 17.71 15.50
CA LYS A 198 -10.24 19.12 15.94
C LYS A 198 -9.86 20.06 14.81
N GLU A 199 -8.81 19.72 14.05
CA GLU A 199 -8.34 20.50 12.90
C GLU A 199 -9.41 20.61 11.79
N GLN A 200 -10.21 19.56 11.57
CA GLN A 200 -11.28 19.50 10.59
C GLN A 200 -12.24 20.70 10.71
N GLN A 201 -12.63 21.05 11.95
CA GLN A 201 -13.58 22.13 12.25
C GLN A 201 -13.14 23.49 11.69
N TYR A 202 -11.83 23.72 11.59
CA TYR A 202 -11.26 25.00 11.16
C TYR A 202 -10.74 24.94 9.71
N HIS A 203 -10.12 23.82 9.32
CA HIS A 203 -9.43 23.71 8.04
C HIS A 203 -10.35 23.31 6.88
N GLU A 204 -11.36 22.46 7.12
CA GLU A 204 -12.19 21.93 6.04
C GLU A 204 -13.00 23.02 5.35
N LYS A 205 -13.67 23.89 6.12
CA LYS A 205 -14.48 24.98 5.58
C LYS A 205 -13.65 25.94 4.73
N VAL A 206 -12.46 26.29 5.21
CA VAL A 206 -11.52 27.17 4.49
C VAL A 206 -10.99 26.50 3.23
N PHE A 207 -10.76 25.20 3.27
CA PHE A 207 -10.31 24.42 2.13
C PHE A 207 -11.39 24.34 1.05
N LEU A 208 -12.61 23.92 1.41
CA LEU A 208 -13.73 23.79 0.46
C LEU A 208 -14.12 25.12 -0.18
N ALA A 209 -14.01 26.24 0.54
CA ALA A 209 -14.27 27.57 0.00
C ALA A 209 -13.30 27.97 -1.14
N LYS A 210 -12.10 27.37 -1.21
CA LYS A 210 -11.10 27.63 -2.26
C LYS A 210 -11.26 26.75 -3.50
N ILE A 211 -12.13 25.74 -3.45
CA ILE A 211 -12.32 24.80 -4.54
C ILE A 211 -13.37 25.33 -5.53
N SER A 212 -13.07 25.23 -6.82
CA SER A 212 -14.01 25.64 -7.86
C SER A 212 -15.25 24.72 -7.90
N ARG A 213 -16.42 25.30 -8.20
CA ARG A 213 -17.70 24.55 -8.26
C ARG A 213 -17.65 23.26 -9.09
N PRO A 214 -17.00 23.20 -10.27
CA PRO A 214 -16.93 21.96 -11.05
C PRO A 214 -16.16 20.83 -10.35
N ARG A 215 -15.26 21.15 -9.41
CA ARG A 215 -14.40 20.19 -8.69
C ARG A 215 -14.91 19.87 -7.29
N ILE A 216 -15.79 20.69 -6.73
CA ILE A 216 -16.19 20.60 -5.31
C ILE A 216 -16.77 19.23 -4.95
N ARG A 217 -17.63 18.65 -5.81
CA ARG A 217 -18.20 17.30 -5.56
C ARG A 217 -17.10 16.25 -5.44
N LYS A 218 -16.16 16.21 -6.40
CA LYS A 218 -15.04 15.26 -6.39
C LYS A 218 -14.17 15.44 -5.16
N THR A 219 -13.87 16.68 -4.79
CA THR A 219 -13.08 16.97 -3.58
C THR A 219 -13.80 16.53 -2.31
N VAL A 220 -15.10 16.80 -2.19
CA VAL A 220 -15.90 16.36 -1.04
C VAL A 220 -15.90 14.83 -0.93
N GLN A 221 -16.09 14.12 -2.04
CA GLN A 221 -16.04 12.64 -2.04
C GLN A 221 -14.67 12.10 -1.63
N ARG A 222 -13.59 12.72 -2.11
CA ARG A 222 -12.23 12.36 -1.66
C ARG A 222 -12.06 12.59 -0.15
N LEU A 223 -12.60 13.67 0.42
CA LEU A 223 -12.55 13.90 1.87
C LEU A 223 -13.38 12.87 2.64
N ILE A 224 -14.58 12.52 2.17
CA ILE A 224 -15.41 11.46 2.77
C ILE A 224 -14.63 10.14 2.80
N SER A 225 -13.95 9.80 1.69
CA SER A 225 -13.09 8.62 1.62
C SER A 225 -11.96 8.66 2.66
N PHE A 226 -11.29 9.79 2.84
CA PHE A 226 -10.29 9.95 3.90
C PHE A 226 -10.87 9.81 5.31
N TYR A 227 -12.09 10.25 5.55
CA TYR A 227 -12.72 10.13 6.87
C TYR A 227 -13.05 8.69 7.23
N TYR A 228 -13.53 7.90 6.27
CA TYR A 228 -13.68 6.46 6.45
C TYR A 228 -12.34 5.75 6.63
N TRP A 229 -11.28 6.20 5.95
CA TRP A 229 -9.94 5.67 6.19
C TRP A 229 -9.42 6.02 7.60
N ILE A 230 -9.71 7.22 8.11
CA ILE A 230 -9.39 7.60 9.50
C ILE A 230 -10.14 6.71 10.50
N GLU A 231 -11.43 6.48 10.27
CA GLU A 231 -12.24 5.59 11.09
C GLU A 231 -11.65 4.17 11.12
N ALA A 232 -11.38 3.58 9.96
CA ALA A 232 -10.74 2.28 9.87
C ALA A 232 -9.37 2.24 10.58
N THR A 233 -8.57 3.31 10.46
CA THR A 233 -7.26 3.40 11.12
C THR A 233 -7.39 3.47 12.65
N GLU A 234 -8.39 4.17 13.17
CA GLU A 234 -8.65 4.23 14.62
C GLU A 234 -9.10 2.87 15.16
N THR A 235 -10.09 2.25 14.51
CA THR A 235 -10.62 0.94 14.92
C THR A 235 -9.52 -0.13 14.86
N PHE A 236 -8.70 -0.12 13.81
CA PHE A 236 -7.56 -1.03 13.70
C PHE A 236 -6.54 -0.80 14.82
N ALA A 237 -6.17 0.45 15.10
CA ALA A 237 -5.23 0.77 16.17
C ALA A 237 -5.77 0.42 17.57
N GLU A 238 -7.09 0.55 17.78
CA GLU A 238 -7.74 0.13 19.01
C GLU A 238 -7.69 -1.38 19.21
N TYR A 239 -8.00 -2.15 18.17
CA TYR A 239 -7.90 -3.61 18.21
C TYR A 239 -6.46 -4.08 18.42
N MET A 240 -5.48 -3.49 17.72
CA MET A 240 -4.07 -3.80 17.96
C MET A 240 -3.61 -3.48 19.40
N HIS A 241 -4.32 -2.58 20.10
CA HIS A 241 -4.01 -2.21 21.49
C HIS A 241 -4.70 -3.10 22.53
N LEU A 242 -5.97 -3.44 22.31
CA LEU A 242 -6.86 -4.02 23.32
C LEU A 242 -7.35 -5.44 22.98
N GLY A 243 -7.22 -5.88 21.73
CA GLY A 243 -7.89 -7.09 21.22
C GLY A 243 -9.41 -6.93 21.02
N GLU A 244 -9.93 -5.70 21.10
CA GLU A 244 -11.35 -5.37 20.95
C GLU A 244 -11.59 -4.37 19.80
N PRO A 245 -12.75 -4.37 19.12
CA PRO A 245 -13.91 -5.26 19.35
C PRO A 245 -13.74 -6.63 18.66
N PRO A 246 -14.47 -7.67 19.08
CA PRO A 246 -14.47 -8.98 18.39
C PRO A 246 -15.04 -8.90 16.96
N THR A 247 -15.82 -7.85 16.65
CA THR A 247 -16.38 -7.56 15.33
C THR A 247 -15.41 -6.80 14.41
N ILE A 248 -14.13 -6.69 14.78
CA ILE A 248 -13.13 -5.87 14.09
C ILE A 248 -13.09 -6.11 12.57
N LEU A 249 -13.19 -7.36 12.10
CA LEU A 249 -13.14 -7.65 10.66
C LEU A 249 -14.33 -7.02 9.90
N ASP A 250 -15.53 -7.09 10.47
CA ASP A 250 -16.73 -6.48 9.88
C ASP A 250 -16.66 -4.95 9.93
N ASP A 251 -16.19 -4.41 11.07
CA ASP A 251 -16.06 -2.97 11.28
C ASP A 251 -15.03 -2.36 10.30
N LEU A 252 -13.86 -3.01 10.14
CA LEU A 252 -12.85 -2.59 9.17
C LEU A 252 -13.37 -2.72 7.73
N ASN A 253 -13.99 -3.85 7.39
CA ASN A 253 -14.50 -4.07 6.04
C ASN A 253 -15.53 -3.00 5.67
N ARG A 254 -16.47 -2.69 6.57
CA ARG A 254 -17.47 -1.64 6.36
C ARG A 254 -16.84 -0.27 6.14
N SER A 255 -15.89 0.13 6.99
CA SER A 255 -15.22 1.43 6.89
C SER A 255 -14.40 1.54 5.61
N PHE A 256 -13.59 0.53 5.28
CA PHE A 256 -12.83 0.52 4.03
C PHE A 256 -13.74 0.51 2.79
N GLN A 257 -14.81 -0.29 2.77
CA GLN A 257 -15.73 -0.33 1.63
C GLN A 257 -16.41 1.03 1.43
N SER A 258 -16.89 1.66 2.50
CA SER A 258 -17.49 3.01 2.43
C SER A 258 -16.48 4.04 1.91
N GLY A 259 -15.21 3.91 2.31
CA GLY A 259 -14.11 4.72 1.79
C GLY A 259 -13.83 4.49 0.30
N ILE A 260 -13.84 3.24 -0.15
CA ILE A 260 -13.65 2.84 -1.56
C ILE A 260 -14.79 3.37 -2.44
N ASP A 261 -16.04 3.26 -1.99
CA ASP A 261 -17.20 3.74 -2.71
C ASP A 261 -17.11 5.27 -2.90
N ALA A 262 -16.72 6.00 -1.85
CA ALA A 262 -16.47 7.43 -1.91
C ALA A 262 -15.26 7.81 -2.80
N ALA A 263 -14.23 6.95 -2.89
CA ALA A 263 -13.07 7.15 -3.78
C ALA A 263 -13.39 6.90 -5.26
N THR A 264 -14.48 6.19 -5.57
CA THR A 264 -14.86 5.85 -6.93
C THR A 264 -15.38 7.07 -7.70
N GLU A 265 -16.27 7.87 -7.10
CA GLU A 265 -16.82 9.09 -7.74
C GLU A 265 -15.77 10.10 -8.27
N PRO A 266 -14.66 10.41 -7.56
CA PRO A 266 -13.65 11.33 -8.07
C PRO A 266 -12.82 10.78 -9.25
N ASN A 267 -12.88 9.46 -9.53
CA ASN A 267 -11.95 8.71 -10.38
C ASN A 267 -10.51 8.75 -9.84
N ASP A 268 -10.36 8.61 -8.52
CA ASP A 268 -9.08 8.62 -7.84
C ASP A 268 -8.54 7.20 -7.69
N PHE A 269 -8.12 6.62 -8.82
CA PHE A 269 -7.77 5.20 -8.90
C PHE A 269 -6.63 4.81 -7.95
N GLU A 270 -5.62 5.67 -7.78
CA GLU A 270 -4.51 5.37 -6.89
C GLU A 270 -4.95 5.26 -5.43
N HIS A 271 -5.75 6.23 -4.97
CA HIS A 271 -6.33 6.22 -3.63
C HIS A 271 -7.27 5.02 -3.42
N GLN A 272 -8.13 4.73 -4.40
CA GLN A 272 -9.02 3.58 -4.38
C GLN A 272 -8.25 2.26 -4.24
N MET A 273 -7.23 2.05 -5.07
CA MET A 273 -6.40 0.85 -5.04
C MET A 273 -5.67 0.70 -3.71
N THR A 274 -5.11 1.78 -3.18
CA THR A 274 -4.49 1.76 -1.85
C THR A 274 -5.48 1.31 -0.78
N LEU A 275 -6.74 1.80 -0.80
CA LEU A 275 -7.74 1.36 0.17
C LEU A 275 -8.08 -0.13 0.05
N HIS A 276 -8.20 -0.69 -1.15
CA HIS A 276 -8.42 -2.13 -1.34
C HIS A 276 -7.28 -2.96 -0.74
N TYR A 277 -6.04 -2.56 -1.01
CA TYR A 277 -4.85 -3.24 -0.49
C TYR A 277 -4.74 -3.12 1.04
N LEU A 278 -4.98 -1.93 1.59
CA LEU A 278 -4.98 -1.72 3.03
C LEU A 278 -6.09 -2.50 3.73
N ARG A 279 -7.27 -2.63 3.10
CA ARG A 279 -8.37 -3.46 3.62
C ARG A 279 -7.94 -4.93 3.76
N ALA A 280 -7.40 -5.52 2.70
CA ALA A 280 -6.93 -6.91 2.73
C ALA A 280 -5.78 -7.10 3.72
N MET A 281 -4.79 -6.20 3.73
CA MET A 281 -3.69 -6.22 4.67
C MET A 281 -4.17 -6.16 6.13
N SER A 282 -5.11 -5.27 6.43
CA SER A 282 -5.64 -5.13 7.79
C SER A 282 -6.35 -6.40 8.25
N ALA A 283 -7.15 -7.02 7.38
CA ALA A 283 -7.81 -8.29 7.69
C ALA A 283 -6.78 -9.40 7.97
N ILE A 284 -5.72 -9.51 7.15
CA ILE A 284 -4.63 -10.48 7.38
C ILE A 284 -3.91 -10.23 8.71
N LEU A 285 -3.62 -8.96 9.02
CA LEU A 285 -2.98 -8.60 10.29
C LEU A 285 -3.84 -8.94 11.51
N VAL A 286 -5.16 -8.73 11.42
CA VAL A 286 -6.11 -9.12 12.47
C VAL A 286 -6.17 -10.64 12.61
N MET A 287 -6.34 -11.38 11.51
CA MET A 287 -6.43 -12.85 11.53
C MET A 287 -5.14 -13.53 11.99
N ASN A 288 -3.99 -12.91 11.75
CA ASN A 288 -2.69 -13.40 12.24
C ASN A 288 -2.34 -12.89 13.64
N SER A 289 -3.15 -12.02 14.23
CA SER A 289 -2.90 -11.51 15.57
C SER A 289 -3.19 -12.58 16.62
N SER A 290 -2.55 -12.47 17.78
CA SER A 290 -2.63 -13.47 18.86
C SER A 290 -3.76 -13.22 19.86
N TRP A 291 -4.65 -12.27 19.59
CA TRP A 291 -5.75 -11.89 20.48
C TRP A 291 -6.97 -12.79 20.32
#